data_AF-A0A915E3A6-F1
#
_entry.id   AF-A0A915E3A6-F1
#
_cell.length_a   1.000
_cell.length_b   1.000
_cell.length_c   1.000
_cell.angle_alpha   90.00
_cell.angle_beta   90.00
_cell.angle_gamma   90.00
#
_symmetry.space_group_name_H-M   'P 1'
#
loop_
_entity.id
_entity.type
_entity.pdbx_description
1 polymer ?
#
loop_
_entity_poly.entity_id
_entity_poly.type
_entity_poly.pdbx_seq_one_letter_code
_entity_poly.pdbx_strand_id
1 'polypeptide(L)'
;MFFTNLLASSPDIEVIAEEFVEKDSKSKIWVYQPILSFDFNAIYVCIVGLPVIAIVSVFCIGIAVNRKELFNYDWNGCGTTFLPSVSRIINLPAERIVWNFLILLHASFWPLSLVQIYLKHRSKKQTGFNSSDLALN
;
A
#
# COMPACT_ATOMS: atom_id res chain seq x y z
N MET A 1 35.24 -16.02 -32.15
CA MET A 1 33.86 -16.03 -32.70
C MET A 1 33.42 -17.45 -33.13
N PHE A 2 33.75 -18.52 -32.39
CA PHE A 2 33.31 -19.89 -32.75
C PHE A 2 32.71 -20.68 -31.59
N PHE A 3 32.72 -20.12 -30.37
CA PHE A 3 32.23 -20.81 -29.16
C PHE A 3 30.80 -20.43 -28.75
N THR A 4 30.22 -19.35 -29.29
CA THR A 4 28.84 -18.94 -28.97
C THR A 4 27.78 -19.66 -29.81
N ASN A 5 28.15 -20.21 -30.97
CA ASN A 5 27.21 -20.90 -31.86
C ASN A 5 27.11 -22.42 -31.60
N LEU A 6 28.01 -23.00 -30.80
CA LEU A 6 27.99 -24.45 -30.50
C LEU A 6 27.12 -24.79 -29.28
N LEU A 7 26.86 -23.81 -28.40
CA LEU A 7 25.98 -23.96 -27.22
C LEU A 7 24.48 -23.80 -27.56
N ALA A 8 24.16 -23.33 -28.76
CA ALA A 8 22.77 -23.12 -29.22
C ALA A 8 22.16 -24.35 -29.93
N SER A 9 22.89 -25.47 -30.03
CA SER A 9 22.47 -26.66 -30.80
C SER A 9 22.23 -27.90 -29.93
N SER A 10 22.20 -27.77 -28.59
CA SER A 10 21.84 -28.89 -27.71
C SER A 10 20.38 -28.77 -27.29
N PRO A 11 19.48 -29.65 -27.76
CA PRO A 11 18.05 -29.59 -27.44
C PRO A 11 17.80 -29.66 -25.93
N ASP A 12 18.71 -30.28 -25.18
CA ASP A 12 18.60 -30.41 -23.72
C ASP A 12 18.76 -29.06 -22.98
N ILE A 13 19.56 -28.13 -23.51
CA ILE A 13 19.79 -26.82 -22.86
C ILE A 13 18.60 -25.89 -23.09
N GLU A 14 17.97 -25.96 -24.27
CA GLU A 14 16.79 -25.17 -24.60
C GLU A 14 15.59 -25.58 -23.73
N VAL A 15 15.39 -26.90 -23.53
CA VAL A 15 14.36 -27.43 -22.62
C VAL A 15 14.59 -26.99 -21.17
N ILE A 16 15.84 -27.04 -20.69
CA ILE A 16 16.18 -26.59 -19.33
C ILE A 16 15.97 -25.08 -19.18
N ALA A 17 16.29 -24.30 -20.20
CA ALA A 17 16.09 -22.85 -20.19
C ALA A 17 14.60 -22.49 -20.17
N GLU A 18 13.76 -23.16 -20.96
CA GLU A 18 12.31 -22.97 -20.94
C GLU A 18 11.70 -23.38 -19.60
N GLU A 19 12.14 -24.50 -19.00
CA GLU A 19 11.67 -24.94 -17.69
C GLU A 19 12.06 -23.95 -16.57
N PHE A 20 13.26 -23.36 -16.65
CA PHE A 20 13.68 -22.31 -15.72
C PHE A 20 12.87 -21.02 -15.87
N VAL A 21 12.60 -20.61 -17.13
CA VAL A 21 11.79 -19.42 -17.43
C VAL A 21 10.34 -19.61 -16.99
N GLU A 22 9.76 -20.79 -17.20
CA GLU A 22 8.41 -21.12 -16.75
C GLU A 22 8.33 -21.12 -15.22
N LYS A 23 9.32 -21.72 -14.55
CA LYS A 23 9.37 -21.76 -13.08
C LYS A 23 9.54 -20.37 -12.46
N ASP A 24 10.38 -19.51 -13.05
CA ASP A 24 10.54 -18.10 -12.65
C ASP A 24 9.24 -17.32 -12.87
N SER A 25 8.59 -17.49 -14.02
CA SER A 25 7.29 -16.89 -14.34
C SER A 25 6.21 -17.30 -13.32
N LYS A 26 6.09 -18.59 -13.04
CA LYS A 26 5.11 -19.14 -12.09
C LYS A 26 5.36 -18.68 -10.66
N SER A 27 6.63 -18.56 -10.27
CA SER A 27 7.01 -18.04 -8.94
C SER A 27 6.62 -16.56 -8.78
N LYS A 28 6.85 -15.73 -9.80
CA LYS A 28 6.43 -14.32 -9.82
C LYS A 28 4.93 -14.17 -9.73
N ILE A 29 4.17 -14.99 -10.46
CA ILE A 29 2.71 -14.97 -10.43
C ILE A 29 2.18 -15.22 -9.01
N TRP A 30 2.72 -16.21 -8.29
CA TRP A 30 2.30 -16.52 -6.91
C TRP A 30 2.54 -15.38 -5.92
N VAL A 31 3.63 -14.62 -6.10
CA VAL A 31 3.98 -13.48 -5.24
C VAL A 31 3.05 -12.27 -5.49
N TYR A 32 2.64 -12.03 -6.74
CA TYR A 32 1.77 -10.88 -7.08
C TYR A 32 0.27 -11.19 -6.96
N GLN A 33 -0.14 -12.46 -7.00
CA GLN A 33 -1.53 -12.90 -6.81
C GLN A 33 -2.26 -12.24 -5.63
N PRO A 34 -1.70 -12.18 -4.40
CA PRO A 34 -2.37 -11.53 -3.28
C PRO A 34 -2.42 -10.00 -3.40
N ILE A 35 -1.47 -9.38 -4.11
CA ILE A 35 -1.46 -7.92 -4.33
C ILE A 35 -2.46 -7.55 -5.42
N LEU A 36 -2.64 -8.40 -6.43
CA LEU A 36 -3.56 -8.17 -7.54
C LEU A 36 -5.03 -8.51 -7.21
N SER A 37 -5.26 -9.37 -6.20
CA SER A 37 -6.61 -9.78 -5.79
C SER A 37 -7.36 -8.73 -4.96
N PHE A 38 -6.66 -7.73 -4.42
CA PHE A 38 -7.30 -6.62 -3.70
C PHE A 38 -8.06 -5.69 -4.65
N ASP A 39 -9.30 -5.40 -4.30
CA ASP A 39 -10.13 -4.43 -5.02
C ASP A 39 -9.59 -2.99 -4.82
N PHE A 40 -9.45 -2.26 -5.92
CA PHE A 40 -8.99 -0.86 -5.91
C PHE A 40 -9.91 0.03 -5.09
N ASN A 41 -11.21 -0.25 -5.12
CA ASN A 41 -12.20 0.52 -4.36
C ASN A 41 -11.97 0.34 -2.85
N ALA A 42 -11.67 -0.88 -2.41
CA ALA A 42 -11.41 -1.17 -1.00
C ALA A 42 -10.15 -0.45 -0.51
N ILE A 43 -9.06 -0.48 -1.28
CA ILE A 43 -7.82 0.21 -0.92
C ILE A 43 -8.04 1.73 -0.87
N TYR A 44 -8.77 2.29 -1.83
CA TYR A 44 -9.09 3.72 -1.84
C TYR A 44 -9.91 4.13 -0.62
N VAL A 45 -10.94 3.34 -0.27
CA VAL A 45 -11.74 3.56 0.94
C VAL A 45 -10.88 3.47 2.20
N CYS A 46 -9.93 2.54 2.27
CA CYS A 46 -9.00 2.47 3.40
C CYS A 46 -8.10 3.71 3.48
N ILE A 47 -7.55 4.18 2.35
CA ILE A 47 -6.69 5.37 2.31
C ILE A 47 -7.46 6.62 2.77
N VAL A 48 -8.67 6.84 2.27
CA VAL A 48 -9.46 8.02 2.66
C VAL A 48 -10.08 7.85 4.06
N GLY A 49 -10.49 6.64 4.41
CA GLY A 49 -11.23 6.34 5.63
C GLY A 49 -10.37 6.24 6.89
N LEU A 50 -9.16 5.67 6.82
CA LEU A 50 -8.26 5.52 7.97
C LEU A 50 -7.95 6.83 8.71
N PRO A 51 -7.60 7.96 8.05
CA PRO A 51 -7.35 9.21 8.77
C PRO A 51 -8.61 9.75 9.45
N VAL A 52 -9.79 9.57 8.85
CA VAL A 52 -11.07 9.97 9.47
C VAL A 52 -11.34 9.12 10.71
N ILE A 53 -11.18 7.80 10.59
CA ILE A 53 -11.33 6.86 11.71
C ILE A 53 -10.30 7.18 12.81
N ALA A 54 -9.08 7.55 12.44
CA ALA A 54 -8.06 7.96 13.39
C ALA A 54 -8.52 9.16 14.21
N ILE A 55 -8.96 10.24 13.56
CA ILE A 55 -9.46 11.43 14.25
C ILE A 55 -10.62 11.09 15.19
N VAL A 56 -11.60 10.32 14.71
CA VAL A 56 -12.76 9.92 15.52
C VAL A 56 -12.34 9.06 16.71
N SER A 57 -11.45 8.09 16.50
CA SER A 57 -10.96 7.20 17.57
C SER A 57 -10.22 7.95 18.67
N VAL A 58 -9.30 8.85 18.30
CA VAL A 58 -8.53 9.62 19.30
C VAL A 58 -9.42 10.62 20.04
N PHE A 59 -10.44 11.16 19.37
CA PHE A 59 -11.44 12.01 20.00
C PHE A 59 -12.29 11.24 21.03
N CYS A 60 -12.80 10.06 20.65
CA CYS A 60 -13.56 9.20 21.56
C CYS A 60 -12.73 8.77 22.77
N ILE A 61 -11.47 8.36 22.54
CA ILE A 61 -10.55 7.96 23.61
C ILE A 61 -10.22 9.15 24.51
N GLY A 62 -9.95 10.32 23.94
CA GLY A 62 -9.69 11.55 24.69
C GLY A 62 -10.84 11.97 25.59
N ILE A 63 -12.09 11.80 25.14
CA ILE A 63 -13.28 12.05 25.96
C ILE A 63 -13.44 11.00 27.07
N ALA A 64 -13.15 9.74 26.76
CA ALA A 64 -13.33 8.62 27.69
C ALA A 64 -12.29 8.61 28.81
N VAL A 65 -11.01 8.86 28.48
CA VAL A 65 -9.87 8.69 29.40
C VAL A 65 -9.45 10.03 30.01
N ASN A 66 -9.26 11.06 29.20
CA ASN A 66 -8.55 12.28 29.59
C ASN A 66 -9.42 13.55 29.47
N ARG A 67 -10.71 13.44 29.82
CA ARG A 67 -11.69 14.52 29.64
C ARG A 67 -11.25 15.85 30.29
N LYS A 68 -10.64 15.82 31.47
CA LYS A 68 -10.19 17.02 32.17
C LYS A 68 -9.04 17.73 31.44
N GLU A 69 -8.04 16.98 30.99
CA GLU A 69 -6.92 17.56 30.24
C GLU A 69 -7.35 18.05 28.85
N LEU A 70 -8.45 17.52 28.33
CA LEU A 70 -9.00 17.90 27.03
C LEU A 70 -9.82 19.19 27.05
N PHE A 71 -10.67 19.35 28.06
CA PHE A 71 -11.60 20.48 28.16
C PHE A 71 -11.24 21.47 29.27
N ASN A 72 -10.21 21.27 30.08
CA ASN A 72 -9.92 22.17 31.19
C ASN A 72 -8.42 22.45 31.24
N TYR A 73 -7.96 23.29 30.30
CA TYR A 73 -6.57 23.68 30.22
C TYR A 73 -6.40 25.18 30.08
N ASP A 74 -5.32 25.70 30.66
CA ASP A 74 -4.94 27.09 30.47
C ASP A 74 -4.32 27.27 29.09
N TRP A 75 -4.96 28.12 28.30
CA TRP A 75 -4.40 28.60 27.05
C TRP A 75 -3.40 29.70 27.38
N ASN A 76 -2.12 29.49 27.05
CA ASN A 76 -1.02 30.39 27.37
C ASN A 76 -1.39 31.87 27.09
N GLY A 77 -1.75 32.61 28.14
CA GLY A 77 -2.09 34.04 28.08
C GLY A 77 -3.57 34.41 27.89
N CYS A 78 -4.51 33.46 27.77
CA CYS A 78 -5.93 33.75 27.53
C CYS A 78 -6.90 33.14 28.58
N GLY A 79 -6.35 32.44 29.58
CA GLY A 79 -7.13 31.79 30.63
C GLY A 79 -7.61 30.38 30.26
N THR A 80 -8.46 29.82 31.11
CA THR A 80 -8.90 28.42 30.99
C THR A 80 -9.91 28.27 29.85
N THR A 81 -9.61 27.38 28.91
CA THR A 81 -10.42 27.16 27.71
C THR A 81 -11.07 25.77 27.72
N PHE A 82 -12.36 25.72 27.37
CA PHE A 82 -13.17 24.50 27.34
C PHE A 82 -13.35 23.87 25.96
N LEU A 83 -12.44 24.15 25.03
CA LEU A 83 -12.52 23.62 23.67
C LEU A 83 -11.51 22.49 23.45
N PRO A 84 -11.95 21.32 22.97
CA PRO A 84 -11.05 20.25 22.58
C PRO A 84 -10.35 20.64 21.27
N SER A 85 -9.01 20.69 21.27
CA SER A 85 -8.22 20.89 20.06
C SER A 85 -7.58 19.58 19.60
N VAL A 86 -7.60 19.32 18.29
CA VAL A 86 -7.02 18.08 17.70
C VAL A 86 -5.55 17.95 18.06
N SER A 87 -4.79 19.04 17.99
CA SER A 87 -3.36 19.06 18.36
C SER A 87 -3.14 18.66 19.82
N ARG A 88 -4.07 18.94 20.72
CA ARG A 88 -3.96 18.55 22.12
C ARG A 88 -4.28 17.07 22.29
N ILE A 89 -5.37 16.59 21.67
CA ILE A 89 -5.77 15.17 21.70
C ILE A 89 -4.62 14.26 21.27
N ILE A 90 -3.99 14.54 20.13
CA ILE A 90 -2.87 13.73 19.62
C ILE A 90 -1.59 13.84 20.47
N ASN A 91 -1.50 14.85 21.32
CA ASN A 91 -0.34 15.06 22.19
C ASN A 91 -0.41 14.21 23.46
N LEU A 92 -1.59 13.73 23.86
CA LEU A 92 -1.74 12.81 24.99
C LEU A 92 -1.16 11.42 24.66
N PRO A 93 -0.59 10.71 25.65
CA PRO A 93 0.21 9.51 25.39
C PRO A 93 -0.59 8.32 24.80
N ALA A 94 -1.82 8.07 25.27
CA ALA A 94 -2.61 6.94 24.80
C ALA A 94 -3.16 7.18 23.38
N GLU A 95 -3.68 8.38 23.17
CA GLU A 95 -4.24 8.90 21.94
C GLU A 95 -3.16 8.99 20.86
N ARG A 96 -1.92 9.38 21.23
CA ARG A 96 -0.75 9.40 20.34
C ARG A 96 -0.41 8.01 19.82
N ILE A 97 -0.48 6.97 20.65
CA ILE A 97 -0.19 5.59 20.23
C ILE A 97 -1.21 5.15 19.18
N VAL A 98 -2.50 5.38 19.45
CA VAL A 98 -3.59 5.04 18.53
C VAL A 98 -3.49 5.83 17.23
N TRP A 99 -3.22 7.14 17.33
CA TRP A 99 -2.98 8.01 16.18
C TRP A 99 -1.84 7.49 15.30
N ASN A 100 -0.67 7.27 15.90
CA ASN A 100 0.51 6.83 15.16
C ASN A 100 0.30 5.46 14.52
N PHE A 101 -0.39 4.54 15.21
CA PHE A 101 -0.70 3.23 14.65
C PHE A 101 -1.61 3.33 13.41
N LEU A 102 -2.70 4.11 13.48
CA LEU A 102 -3.63 4.28 12.37
C LEU A 102 -3.02 5.05 11.19
N ILE A 103 -2.21 6.08 11.47
CA ILE A 103 -1.48 6.81 10.44
C ILE A 103 -0.41 5.94 9.78
N LEU A 104 0.25 5.07 10.54
CA LEU A 104 1.23 4.14 9.99
C LEU A 104 0.56 3.13 9.05
N LEU A 105 -0.61 2.59 9.43
CA LEU A 105 -1.41 1.76 8.54
C LEU A 105 -1.79 2.51 7.25
N HIS A 106 -2.30 3.74 7.38
CA HIS A 106 -2.62 4.60 6.23
C HIS A 106 -1.41 4.79 5.30
N ALA A 107 -0.24 5.08 5.87
CA ALA A 107 1.00 5.25 5.12
C ALA A 107 1.44 3.96 4.40
N SER A 108 1.21 2.79 5.00
CA SER A 108 1.51 1.49 4.38
C SER A 108 0.58 1.13 3.20
N PHE A 109 -0.65 1.65 3.15
CA PHE A 109 -1.57 1.42 2.02
C PHE A 109 -1.19 2.20 0.75
N TRP A 110 -0.48 3.31 0.89
CA TRP A 110 -0.03 4.14 -0.23
C TRP A 110 0.91 3.41 -1.22
N PRO A 111 2.03 2.79 -0.79
CA PRO A 111 2.90 2.04 -1.69
C PRO A 111 2.19 0.83 -2.31
N LEU A 112 1.26 0.19 -1.58
CA LEU A 112 0.46 -0.90 -2.13
C LEU A 112 -0.40 -0.45 -3.32
N SER A 113 -1.06 0.70 -3.20
CA SER A 113 -1.84 1.31 -4.29
C SER A 113 -0.97 1.61 -5.52
N LEU A 114 0.24 2.15 -5.31
CA LEU A 114 1.18 2.43 -6.41
C LEU A 114 1.64 1.15 -7.12
N VAL A 115 1.96 0.10 -6.36
CA VAL A 115 2.36 -1.21 -6.92
C VAL A 115 1.22 -1.79 -7.76
N GLN A 116 -0.02 -1.74 -7.28
CA GLN A 116 -1.17 -2.22 -8.05
C GLN A 116 -1.37 -1.45 -9.35
N ILE A 117 -1.29 -0.12 -9.32
CA ILE A 117 -1.42 0.73 -10.51
C ILE A 117 -0.31 0.38 -11.51
N TYR A 118 0.92 0.23 -11.04
CA TYR A 118 2.06 -0.14 -11.87
C TYR A 118 1.87 -1.52 -12.54
N LEU A 119 1.47 -2.54 -11.78
CA LEU A 119 1.22 -3.89 -12.30
C LEU A 119 0.06 -3.90 -13.33
N LYS A 120 -1.02 -3.16 -13.07
CA LYS A 120 -2.15 -3.02 -13.99
C LYS A 120 -1.74 -2.33 -15.29
N HIS A 121 -0.93 -1.27 -15.20
CA HIS A 121 -0.38 -0.59 -16.38
C HIS A 121 0.52 -1.52 -17.20
N ARG A 122 1.39 -2.30 -16.54
CA ARG A 122 2.25 -3.29 -17.20
C ARG A 122 1.44 -4.36 -17.95
N SER A 123 0.38 -4.88 -17.34
CA SER A 123 -0.50 -5.89 -17.94
C SER A 123 -1.22 -5.37 -19.20
N LYS A 124 -1.73 -4.13 -19.17
CA LYS A 124 -2.32 -3.48 -20.37
C LYS A 124 -1.32 -3.30 -21.51
N LYS A 125 -0.06 -2.97 -21.19
CA LYS A 125 0.98 -2.80 -22.22
C LYS A 125 1.30 -4.11 -22.94
N GLN A 126 1.36 -5.23 -22.22
CA GLN A 126 1.61 -6.55 -22.83
C GLN A 126 0.47 -7.04 -23.72
N THR A 127 -0.78 -6.84 -23.30
CA THR A 127 -1.96 -7.21 -24.10
C THR A 127 -2.09 -6.35 -25.37
N GLY A 128 -1.74 -5.06 -25.30
CA GLY A 128 -1.69 -4.19 -26.47
C GLY A 128 -0.61 -4.59 -27.48
N PHE A 129 0.59 -4.94 -27.01
CA PHE A 129 1.71 -5.38 -27.86
C PHE A 129 1.38 -6.68 -28.62
N ASN A 130 0.87 -7.70 -27.92
CA ASN A 130 0.51 -8.98 -28.55
C ASN A 130 -0.59 -8.83 -29.61
N SER A 131 -1.51 -7.87 -29.44
CA SER A 131 -2.61 -7.64 -30.41
C SER A 131 -2.13 -6.98 -31.70
N SER A 132 -1.13 -6.09 -31.63
CA SER A 132 -0.53 -5.47 -32.83
C SER A 132 0.32 -6.46 -33.63
N ASP A 133 1.02 -7.37 -32.95
CA ASP A 133 1.85 -8.38 -33.63
C ASP A 133 0.99 -9.44 -34.35
N LEU A 134 -0.17 -9.79 -33.79
CA LEU A 134 -1.15 -10.68 -34.42
C LEU A 134 -1.89 -10.04 -35.61
N ALA A 135 -1.93 -8.71 -35.70
CA ALA A 135 -2.58 -8.01 -36.81
C ALA A 135 -1.67 -7.79 -38.03
N LEU A 136 -0.38 -8.10 -37.91
CA LEU A 136 0.64 -7.96 -38.96
C LEU A 136 1.04 -9.28 -39.64
N ASN A 137 0.50 -10.41 -39.17
CA ASN A 137 0.59 -11.74 -39.80
C ASN A 137 -0.77 -12.14 -40.39
#